data_AF-A0A6B0UE15-F1
#
_entry.id   AF-A0A6B0UE15-F1
#
_cell.length_a   1.000
_cell.length_b   1.000
_cell.length_c   1.000
_cell.angle_alpha   90.00
_cell.angle_beta   90.00
_cell.angle_gamma   90.00
#
_symmetry.space_group_name_H-M   'P 1'
#
loop_
_entity.id
_entity.type
_entity.pdbx_description
1 polymer ?
#
loop_
_entity_poly.entity_id
_entity_poly.type
_entity_poly.pdbx_seq_one_letter_code
_entity_poly.pdbx_strand_id
1 'polypeptide(L)'
;MNALKLQELLLLLVSMRAAGESATVPEPAECSGQATTETWYVGIYVVTDTSFQSCTPYKNLILKKYLQAFVGGVRLYFQRLRSPVIKIVYLGSRNLNADEERKIIGS
;
A
#
# COMPACT_ATOMS: atom_id res chain seq x y z
N MET A 1 -12.29 11.07 1.72
CA MET A 1 -10.95 11.18 2.34
C MET A 1 -10.29 12.40 1.74
N ASN A 2 -10.08 13.46 2.51
CA ASN A 2 -9.77 14.79 1.96
C ASN A 2 -8.27 15.00 1.81
N ALA A 3 -7.85 15.71 0.76
CA ALA A 3 -6.44 15.96 0.43
C ALA A 3 -5.62 16.53 1.61
N LEU A 4 -6.25 17.34 2.46
CA LEU A 4 -5.68 17.86 3.70
C LEU A 4 -5.22 16.77 4.68
N LYS A 5 -5.99 15.70 4.87
CA LYS A 5 -5.62 14.60 5.77
C LYS A 5 -4.48 13.74 5.22
N LEU A 6 -4.31 13.71 3.89
CA LEU A 6 -3.19 13.00 3.26
C LEU A 6 -1.89 13.79 3.46
N GLN A 7 -1.94 15.11 3.35
CA GLN A 7 -0.79 15.99 3.54
C GLN A 7 -0.27 15.95 4.99
N GLU A 8 -1.16 15.95 5.97
CA GLU A 8 -0.82 15.78 7.40
C GLU A 8 -0.09 14.44 7.66
N LEU A 9 -0.58 13.35 7.06
CA LEU A 9 0.02 12.03 7.20
C LEU A 9 1.40 11.94 6.54
N LEU A 10 1.58 12.64 5.41
CA LEU A 10 2.87 12.76 4.73
C LEU A 10 3.89 13.56 5.55
N LEU A 11 3.46 14.62 6.23
CA LEU A 11 4.33 15.43 7.10
C LEU A 11 4.79 14.64 8.33
N LEU A 12 3.92 13.84 8.94
CA LEU A 12 4.26 12.97 10.07
C LEU A 12 5.36 11.95 9.74
N LEU A 13 5.37 11.40 8.52
CA LEU A 13 6.36 10.42 8.08
C LEU A 13 7.77 11.03 7.88
N VAL A 14 7.86 12.31 7.53
CA VAL A 14 9.14 12.98 7.26
C VAL A 14 9.90 13.30 8.54
N SER A 15 9.21 13.66 9.63
CA SER A 15 9.84 14.04 10.90
C SER A 15 10.55 12.89 11.63
N MET A 16 10.25 11.63 11.30
CA MET A 16 10.90 10.46 11.92
C MET A 16 12.32 10.16 11.37
N ARG A 17 12.77 10.82 10.30
CA ARG A 17 14.09 10.56 9.69
C ARG A 17 15.25 11.39 10.26
N ALA A 18 15.01 12.32 11.18
CA ALA A 18 16.01 13.32 11.56
C ALA A 18 16.62 13.17 12.98
N ALA A 19 16.26 12.14 13.75
CA ALA A 19 16.82 11.93 15.09
C ALA A 19 17.82 10.76 15.08
N GLY A 20 19.02 11.03 14.57
CA GLY A 20 20.19 10.16 14.68
C GLY A 20 21.38 10.99 15.14
N GLU A 21 21.73 10.82 16.40
CA GLU A 21 22.70 11.61 17.18
C GLU A 21 24.15 11.44 16.69
N SER A 22 24.90 12.54 16.65
CA SER A 22 26.26 12.66 16.12
C SER A 22 27.32 12.46 17.21
N ALA A 23 28.30 11.57 16.98
CA ALA A 23 29.61 11.57 17.64
C ALA A 23 30.74 11.40 16.60
N THR A 24 31.75 12.26 16.70
CA THR A 24 33.00 12.49 15.91
C THR A 24 33.87 11.25 15.63
N VAL A 25 34.60 11.07 14.51
CA VAL A 25 35.86 11.72 14.00
C VAL A 25 36.10 11.27 12.52
N PRO A 26 36.83 12.01 11.64
CA PRO A 26 36.79 11.84 10.17
C PRO A 26 37.98 11.06 9.56
N GLU A 27 37.68 10.13 8.65
CA GLU A 27 38.57 9.68 7.55
C GLU A 27 37.80 9.76 6.23
N PRO A 28 38.46 10.02 5.08
CA PRO A 28 37.78 10.19 3.80
C PRO A 28 37.36 8.82 3.25
N ALA A 29 36.26 8.29 3.76
CA ALA A 29 35.60 7.16 3.15
C ALA A 29 35.05 7.60 1.79
N GLU A 30 35.45 6.87 0.75
CA GLU A 30 34.87 6.93 -0.59
C GLU A 30 33.36 7.16 -0.53
N CYS A 31 32.91 8.30 -1.04
CA CYS A 31 31.49 8.56 -1.28
C CYS A 31 31.00 7.74 -2.49
N SER A 32 31.15 6.41 -2.46
CA SER A 32 30.30 5.52 -3.23
C SER A 32 29.10 5.16 -2.36
N GLY A 33 28.27 6.17 -2.10
CA GLY A 33 26.91 5.95 -1.61
C GLY A 33 26.13 5.26 -2.71
N GLN A 34 26.30 3.95 -2.84
CA GLN A 34 25.45 3.11 -3.67
C GLN A 34 24.05 3.25 -3.07
N ALA A 35 23.24 4.11 -3.68
CA ALA A 35 21.86 4.32 -3.26
C ALA A 35 21.17 2.96 -3.32
N THR A 36 21.08 2.29 -2.17
CA THR A 36 20.29 1.08 -2.01
C THR A 36 18.89 1.50 -2.38
N THR A 37 18.43 1.06 -3.54
CA THR A 37 17.08 1.31 -4.01
C THR A 37 16.17 0.47 -3.12
N GLU A 38 15.79 1.04 -1.98
CA GLU A 38 14.91 0.40 -1.01
C GLU A 38 13.67 -0.06 -1.75
N THR A 39 13.46 -1.38 -1.77
CA THR A 39 12.28 -1.99 -2.38
C THR A 39 11.26 -2.26 -1.30
N TRP A 40 10.11 -1.61 -1.40
CA TRP A 40 9.01 -1.73 -0.46
C TRP A 40 7.99 -2.71 -1.02
N TYR A 41 7.55 -3.66 -0.20
CA TYR A 41 6.51 -4.62 -0.57
C TYR A 41 5.20 -4.25 0.12
N VAL A 42 4.15 -4.06 -0.68
CA VAL A 42 2.82 -3.74 -0.18
C VAL A 42 1.87 -4.88 -0.54
N GLY A 43 1.46 -5.63 0.48
CA GLY A 43 0.45 -6.67 0.34
C GLY A 43 -0.95 -6.08 0.35
N ILE A 44 -1.76 -6.42 -0.65
CA ILE A 44 -3.16 -6.02 -0.75
C ILE A 44 -4.04 -7.25 -0.58
N TYR A 45 -4.84 -7.25 0.49
CA TYR A 45 -5.91 -8.22 0.72
C TYR A 45 -7.25 -7.52 0.54
N VAL A 46 -8.10 -8.04 -0.35
CA VAL A 46 -9.35 -7.37 -0.74
C VAL A 46 -10.53 -7.98 0.00
N VAL A 47 -11.29 -7.16 0.72
CA VAL A 47 -12.57 -7.55 1.28
C VAL A 47 -13.70 -6.91 0.48
N THR A 48 -14.78 -7.64 0.26
CA THR A 48 -15.97 -7.13 -0.45
C THR A 48 -17.19 -7.14 0.47
N ASP A 49 -17.96 -6.07 0.44
CA ASP A 49 -19.17 -5.88 1.22
C ASP A 49 -20.39 -6.43 0.48
N THR A 50 -21.55 -6.38 1.12
CA THR A 50 -22.80 -6.93 0.57
C THR A 50 -23.24 -6.13 -0.67
N SER A 51 -23.02 -4.81 -0.67
CA SER A 51 -23.34 -3.92 -1.79
C SER A 51 -22.54 -4.24 -3.06
N PHE A 52 -21.23 -4.47 -2.93
CA PHE A 52 -20.41 -4.89 -4.06
C PHE A 52 -20.84 -6.27 -4.56
N GLN A 53 -21.12 -7.21 -3.66
CA GLN A 53 -21.54 -8.56 -4.01
C GLN A 53 -22.88 -8.60 -4.76
N SER A 54 -23.82 -7.73 -4.41
CA SER A 54 -25.12 -7.64 -5.08
C SER A 54 -25.01 -6.98 -6.46
N CYS A 55 -24.15 -5.99 -6.62
CA CYS A 55 -23.99 -5.23 -7.87
C CYS A 55 -23.02 -5.87 -8.87
N THR A 56 -22.08 -6.70 -8.43
CA THR A 56 -21.09 -7.29 -9.32
C THR A 56 -21.68 -8.43 -10.17
N PRO A 57 -21.47 -8.43 -11.50
CA PRO A 57 -21.87 -9.55 -12.35
C PRO A 57 -20.96 -10.77 -12.19
N TYR A 58 -19.81 -10.61 -11.53
CA TYR A 58 -18.80 -11.66 -11.40
C TYR A 58 -19.03 -12.51 -10.15
N LYS A 59 -18.89 -13.83 -10.28
CA LYS A 59 -19.03 -14.78 -9.17
C LYS A 59 -17.86 -15.77 -9.12
N ASN A 60 -17.65 -16.40 -7.97
CA ASN A 60 -16.69 -17.49 -7.75
C ASN A 60 -15.28 -17.17 -8.29
N LEU A 61 -14.71 -18.07 -9.10
CA LEU A 61 -13.37 -17.92 -9.67
C LEU A 61 -13.23 -16.66 -10.53
N ILE A 62 -14.29 -16.25 -11.24
CA ILE A 62 -14.26 -15.05 -12.08
C ILE A 62 -14.13 -13.81 -11.21
N LEU A 63 -14.85 -13.75 -10.09
CA LEU A 63 -14.71 -12.65 -9.13
C LEU A 63 -13.28 -12.59 -8.58
N LYS A 64 -12.69 -13.73 -8.19
CA LYS A 64 -11.29 -13.77 -7.72
C LYS A 64 -10.32 -13.23 -8.78
N LYS A 65 -10.47 -13.63 -10.04
CA LYS A 65 -9.64 -13.12 -11.16
C LYS A 65 -9.85 -11.63 -11.40
N TYR A 66 -11.09 -11.15 -11.30
CA TYR A 66 -11.40 -9.73 -11.42
C TYR A 66 -10.69 -8.89 -10.34
N LEU A 67 -10.77 -9.32 -9.08
CA LEU A 67 -10.09 -8.63 -7.96
C LEU A 67 -8.56 -8.69 -8.10
N GLN A 68 -8.01 -9.82 -8.56
CA GLN A 68 -6.58 -9.93 -8.87
C GLN A 68 -6.17 -8.96 -10.00
N ALA A 69 -7.00 -8.83 -11.05
CA ALA A 69 -6.74 -7.90 -12.14
C ALA A 69 -6.82 -6.43 -11.68
N PHE A 70 -7.76 -6.10 -10.80
CA PHE A 70 -7.83 -4.79 -10.14
C PHE A 70 -6.53 -4.46 -9.40
N VAL A 71 -6.02 -5.37 -8.57
CA VAL A 71 -4.71 -5.20 -7.89
C VAL A 71 -3.55 -5.15 -8.89
N GLY A 72 -3.66 -5.88 -10.00
CA GLY A 72 -2.75 -5.75 -11.14
C GLY A 72 -2.72 -4.34 -11.73
N GLY A 73 -3.87 -3.67 -11.83
CA GLY A 73 -3.98 -2.26 -12.20
C GLY A 73 -3.30 -1.34 -11.20
N VAL A 74 -3.50 -1.56 -9.89
CA VAL A 74 -2.80 -0.81 -8.83
C VAL A 74 -1.29 -0.97 -8.97
N ARG A 75 -0.80 -2.19 -9.22
CA ARG A 75 0.62 -2.45 -9.47
C ARG A 75 1.19 -1.61 -10.61
N LEU A 76 0.46 -1.44 -11.72
CA LEU A 76 0.92 -0.63 -12.85
C LEU A 76 1.10 0.86 -12.48
N TYR A 77 0.29 1.38 -11.56
CA TYR A 77 0.46 2.74 -11.04
C TYR A 77 1.79 2.90 -10.30
N PHE A 78 2.09 1.98 -9.38
CA PHE A 78 3.30 2.02 -8.56
C PHE A 78 4.59 1.70 -9.34
N GLN A 79 4.50 0.94 -10.44
CA GLN A 79 5.64 0.71 -11.33
C GLN A 79 6.21 1.98 -11.96
N ARG A 80 5.43 3.07 -12.01
CA ARG A 80 5.92 4.37 -12.53
C ARG A 80 6.79 5.12 -11.52
N LEU A 81 6.77 4.74 -10.24
CA LEU A 81 7.59 5.38 -9.21
C LEU A 81 9.02 4.82 -9.28
N ARG A 82 10.00 5.71 -9.40
CA ARG A 82 11.42 5.35 -9.55
C ARG A 82 12.16 5.16 -8.23
N SER A 83 11.69 5.79 -7.16
CA SER A 83 12.29 5.65 -5.82
C SER A 83 11.30 6.08 -4.74
N PRO A 84 11.03 5.24 -3.71
CA PRO A 84 11.47 3.85 -3.60
C PRO A 84 10.78 2.95 -4.65
N VAL A 85 11.36 1.78 -4.92
CA VAL A 85 10.69 0.78 -5.77
C VAL A 85 9.57 0.15 -4.96
N ILE A 86 8.31 0.29 -5.40
CA ILE A 86 7.16 -0.27 -4.68
C ILE A 86 6.61 -1.48 -5.45
N LYS A 87 6.66 -2.65 -4.80
CA LYS A 87 6.11 -3.91 -5.33
C LYS A 87 4.78 -4.23 -4.67
N ILE A 88 3.72 -4.17 -5.46
CA ILE A 88 2.37 -4.54 -5.03
C ILE A 88 2.17 -6.06 -5.17
N VAL A 89 1.70 -6.70 -4.11
CA VAL A 89 1.43 -8.14 -4.04
C VAL A 89 -0.03 -8.38 -3.68
N TYR A 90 -0.73 -9.18 -4.47
CA TYR A 90 -2.10 -9.60 -4.14
C TYR A 90 -2.06 -10.77 -3.16
N LEU A 91 -2.61 -10.57 -1.95
CA LEU A 91 -2.62 -11.56 -0.88
C LEU A 91 -3.88 -12.44 -0.89
N GLY A 92 -4.91 -12.05 -1.62
CA GLY A 92 -6.17 -12.78 -1.71
C GLY A 92 -7.39 -11.89 -1.50
N SER A 93 -8.55 -12.53 -1.42
CA SER A 93 -9.80 -11.84 -1.16
C SER A 93 -10.82 -12.71 -0.46
N ARG A 94 -11.76 -12.06 0.22
CA ARG A 94 -12.96 -12.70 0.78
C ARG A 94 -14.13 -11.73 0.84
N ASN A 95 -15.28 -12.26 1.18
CA ASN A 95 -16.46 -11.48 1.48
C ASN A 95 -16.46 -11.15 2.97
N LEU A 96 -16.95 -9.96 3.32
CA LEU A 96 -17.30 -9.64 4.69
C LEU A 96 -18.58 -10.40 5.05
N ASN A 97 -18.66 -10.84 6.31
CA ASN A 97 -19.95 -11.21 6.88
C ASN A 97 -20.67 -9.96 7.43
N ALA A 98 -21.95 -10.09 7.78
CA ALA A 98 -22.78 -8.98 8.20
C ALA A 98 -22.26 -8.25 9.46
N ASP A 99 -21.67 -9.00 10.40
CA ASP A 99 -21.13 -8.43 11.64
C ASP A 99 -19.84 -7.65 11.37
N GLU A 100 -18.96 -8.20 10.53
CA GLU A 100 -17.74 -7.53 10.08
C GLU A 100 -18.06 -6.26 9.28
N GLU A 101 -19.03 -6.32 8.37
CA GLU A 101 -19.46 -5.19 7.56
C GLU A 101 -19.97 -4.06 8.44
N ARG A 102 -20.85 -4.37 9.41
CA ARG A 102 -21.35 -3.39 10.38
C ARG A 102 -20.23 -2.76 11.20
N LYS A 103 -19.20 -3.53 11.56
CA LYS A 103 -18.07 -3.03 12.35
C LYS A 103 -17.12 -2.15 11.55
N ILE A 104 -16.92 -2.45 10.26
CA ILE A 104 -15.94 -1.75 9.40
C ILE A 104 -16.57 -0.53 8.72
N ILE A 105 -17.74 -0.71 8.13
CA ILE A 105 -18.39 0.28 7.26
C ILE A 105 -19.43 1.09 8.05
N GLY A 106 -20.04 0.48 9.07
CA GLY A 106 -21.18 1.05 9.76
C GLY A 106 -22.51 0.61 9.16
N SER A 107 -23.61 1.14 9.70
CA SER A 107 -24.99 0.90 9.25
C SER A 107 -25.39 1.83 8.10
#